data_AF-A0A7M2WRY2-F1
#
_entry.id   AF-A0A7M2WRY2-F1
#
_cell.length_a   1.000
_cell.length_b   1.000
_cell.length_c   1.000
_cell.angle_alpha   90.00
_cell.angle_beta   90.00
_cell.angle_gamma   90.00
#
_symmetry.space_group_name_H-M   'P 1'
#
loop_
_entity.id
_entity.type
_entity.pdbx_description
1 polymer ?
#
loop_
_entity_poly.entity_id
_entity_poly.type
_entity_poly.pdbx_seq_one_letter_code
_entity_poly.pdbx_strand_id
1 'polypeptide(L)'
;MDTSSREELLISPNGEEMRGHIGALAELAVLVSLVAAGPTAAADIFSDDFSSFSSTTTWTVLNRSSPVGTTTWQQGAINSGLTAMGGGSAFAAVGYESAGAGGNATASNWLVSPAMTLENGQSLTFDAIGQDGQGFPDRLQVRLNITNAGSDVGTTAVSVGDFGRLLLDINPTYQSAPNPLAFPTSWTHYALPISGLSGPVQGRFAFRYFVEDTGPDGSRGTEIAIDNVRLTAVPEPGMVAVIIPSILGLLGRFRSSTRPGGSK
;
A
#
# COMPACT_ATOMS: atom_id res chain seq x y z
N MET A 1 -30.76 -42.66 -47.08
CA MET A 1 -30.94 -44.12 -47.21
C MET A 1 -29.57 -44.73 -47.05
N ASP A 2 -29.35 -45.30 -45.88
CA ASP A 2 -28.23 -46.20 -45.58
C ASP A 2 -28.41 -47.48 -46.40
N THR A 3 -27.35 -47.90 -47.10
CA THR A 3 -27.10 -49.30 -47.44
C THR A 3 -25.60 -49.54 -47.51
N SER A 4 -25.01 -49.85 -46.36
CA SER A 4 -24.42 -51.16 -46.05
C SER A 4 -23.70 -51.96 -47.17
N SER A 5 -22.54 -52.47 -46.76
CA SER A 5 -21.90 -53.75 -47.14
C SER A 5 -21.05 -53.79 -48.42
N ARG A 6 -19.74 -54.05 -48.24
CA ARG A 6 -19.19 -55.39 -48.50
C ARG A 6 -17.76 -55.54 -47.97
N GLU A 7 -17.58 -56.59 -47.18
CA GLU A 7 -16.30 -57.22 -46.89
C GLU A 7 -15.68 -57.73 -48.21
N GLU A 8 -14.38 -57.53 -48.41
CA GLU A 8 -13.61 -58.46 -49.22
C GLU A 8 -12.31 -58.82 -48.51
N LEU A 9 -12.30 -60.08 -48.09
CA LEU A 9 -11.26 -60.86 -47.49
C LEU A 9 -10.17 -61.15 -48.53
N LEU A 10 -9.01 -60.50 -48.44
CA LEU A 10 -7.81 -60.96 -49.13
C LEU A 10 -6.87 -61.62 -48.12
N ILE A 11 -7.04 -62.94 -48.00
CA ILE A 11 -6.05 -63.86 -47.43
C ILE A 11 -4.82 -63.81 -48.35
N SER A 12 -3.70 -63.31 -47.83
CA SER A 12 -2.37 -63.67 -48.35
C SER A 12 -1.80 -64.76 -47.45
N PRO A 13 -1.34 -65.88 -48.02
CA PRO A 13 -0.84 -67.02 -47.27
C PRO A 13 0.52 -66.64 -46.70
N ASN A 14 0.79 -67.08 -45.48
CA ASN A 14 2.08 -67.37 -44.85
C ASN A 14 1.92 -67.07 -43.35
N GLY A 15 1.45 -68.09 -42.62
CA GLY A 15 1.29 -68.00 -41.18
C GLY A 15 2.64 -67.88 -40.48
N GLU A 16 2.78 -66.84 -39.66
CA GLU A 16 3.57 -66.87 -38.43
C GLU A 16 2.86 -65.98 -37.39
N GLU A 17 2.33 -66.60 -36.33
CA GLU A 17 1.82 -65.91 -35.14
C GLU A 17 2.99 -65.23 -34.40
N MET A 18 3.00 -63.90 -34.35
CA MET A 18 3.85 -63.16 -33.41
C MET A 18 3.02 -62.77 -32.17
N ARG A 19 3.19 -63.55 -31.10
CA ARG A 19 2.62 -63.30 -29.76
C ARG A 19 3.19 -62.00 -29.18
N GLY A 20 2.38 -60.94 -29.16
CA GLY A 20 2.71 -59.67 -28.50
C GLY A 20 2.63 -59.78 -26.97
N HIS A 21 3.76 -59.56 -26.31
CA HIS A 21 3.86 -59.40 -24.85
C HIS A 21 3.20 -58.09 -24.39
N ILE A 22 2.06 -58.17 -23.71
CA ILE A 22 1.48 -57.04 -22.98
C ILE A 22 2.24 -56.91 -21.66
N GLY A 23 3.30 -56.09 -21.67
CA GLY A 23 3.95 -55.60 -20.45
C GLY A 23 3.17 -54.40 -19.91
N ALA A 24 2.52 -54.56 -18.76
CA ALA A 24 1.85 -53.49 -18.05
C ALA A 24 2.89 -52.45 -17.57
N LEU A 25 2.85 -51.24 -18.13
CA LEU A 25 3.58 -50.10 -17.62
C LEU A 25 2.78 -49.52 -16.44
N ALA A 26 3.34 -49.60 -15.23
CA ALA A 26 2.83 -48.87 -14.08
C ALA A 26 3.36 -47.43 -14.16
N GLU A 27 2.53 -46.49 -14.57
CA GLU A 27 2.85 -45.06 -14.46
C GLU A 27 2.65 -44.61 -13.00
N LEU A 28 3.73 -44.23 -12.35
CA LEU A 28 3.70 -43.59 -11.03
C LEU A 28 3.55 -42.07 -11.23
N ALA A 29 2.32 -41.58 -11.24
CA ALA A 29 2.04 -40.14 -11.26
C ALA A 29 2.34 -39.54 -9.87
N VAL A 30 3.40 -38.73 -9.77
CA VAL A 30 3.64 -37.90 -8.58
C VAL A 30 2.85 -36.61 -8.74
N LEU A 31 1.76 -36.48 -7.97
CA LEU A 31 1.01 -35.23 -7.87
C LEU A 31 1.79 -34.25 -6.99
N VAL A 32 2.35 -33.21 -7.58
CA VAL A 32 2.86 -32.04 -6.85
C VAL A 32 1.68 -31.10 -6.63
N SER A 33 1.10 -31.09 -5.43
CA SER A 33 0.08 -30.11 -5.05
C SER A 33 0.77 -28.78 -4.76
N LEU A 34 0.68 -27.83 -5.70
CA LEU A 34 1.01 -26.43 -5.44
C LEU A 34 -0.10 -25.84 -4.55
N VAL A 35 0.19 -25.64 -3.26
CA VAL A 35 -0.67 -24.79 -2.42
C VAL A 35 -0.40 -23.35 -2.82
N ALA A 36 -1.26 -22.79 -3.67
CA ALA A 36 -1.30 -21.36 -3.91
C ALA A 36 -1.84 -20.70 -2.64
N ALA A 37 -0.99 -20.03 -1.87
CA ALA A 37 -1.45 -19.08 -0.88
C ALA A 37 -2.15 -17.94 -1.64
N GLY A 38 -3.47 -17.80 -1.46
CA GLY A 38 -4.20 -16.64 -1.99
C GLY A 38 -3.65 -15.35 -1.38
N PRO A 39 -3.89 -14.18 -2.00
CA PRO A 39 -3.48 -12.92 -1.41
C PRO A 39 -4.17 -12.77 -0.04
N THR A 40 -3.39 -12.85 1.05
CA THR A 40 -3.87 -12.47 2.38
C THR A 40 -4.24 -10.99 2.30
N ALA A 41 -5.46 -10.63 2.68
CA ALA A 41 -5.84 -9.22 2.80
C ALA A 41 -4.91 -8.53 3.81
N ALA A 42 -4.34 -7.39 3.42
CA ALA A 42 -3.50 -6.59 4.30
C ALA A 42 -4.30 -6.22 5.56
N ALA A 43 -3.77 -6.52 6.75
CA ALA A 43 -4.43 -6.17 8.00
C ALA A 43 -4.24 -4.67 8.29
N ASP A 44 -5.32 -3.98 8.65
CA ASP A 44 -5.24 -2.59 9.13
C ASP A 44 -4.55 -2.57 10.50
N ILE A 45 -3.42 -1.88 10.57
CA ILE A 45 -2.74 -1.52 11.82
C ILE A 45 -3.43 -0.31 12.44
N PHE A 46 -3.89 0.61 11.60
CA PHE A 46 -4.62 1.81 11.96
C PHE A 46 -5.61 2.13 10.84
N SER A 47 -6.82 2.57 11.20
CA SER A 47 -7.82 3.07 10.26
C SER A 47 -8.65 4.18 10.89
N ASP A 48 -8.92 5.23 10.15
CA ASP A 48 -9.78 6.33 10.56
C ASP A 48 -10.52 6.92 9.37
N ASP A 49 -11.85 6.98 9.48
CA ASP A 49 -12.77 7.59 8.51
C ASP A 49 -13.32 8.94 9.01
N PHE A 50 -12.81 9.41 10.16
CA PHE A 50 -13.23 10.65 10.81
C PHE A 50 -14.75 10.75 11.04
N SER A 51 -15.44 9.62 11.21
CA SER A 51 -16.85 9.59 11.63
C SER A 51 -17.07 10.22 13.02
N SER A 52 -16.04 10.22 13.88
CA SER A 52 -15.97 11.10 15.04
C SER A 52 -14.58 11.71 15.21
N PHE A 53 -14.51 13.03 15.26
CA PHE A 53 -13.26 13.77 15.51
C PHE A 53 -13.01 14.02 17.02
N SER A 54 -13.95 13.58 17.88
CA SER A 54 -13.88 13.76 19.33
C SER A 54 -14.21 12.48 20.10
N SER A 55 -13.30 12.13 21.02
CA SER A 55 -13.32 11.12 22.10
C SER A 55 -12.74 9.72 21.84
N THR A 56 -12.61 9.26 20.59
CA THR A 56 -11.95 7.97 20.26
C THR A 56 -10.73 8.12 19.36
N THR A 57 -10.48 9.33 18.86
CA THR A 57 -9.41 9.65 17.93
C THR A 57 -8.19 10.21 18.64
N THR A 58 -7.12 9.42 18.67
CA THR A 58 -5.81 9.72 19.29
C THR A 58 -4.94 10.71 18.49
N TRP A 59 -5.56 11.51 17.63
CA TRP A 59 -4.86 12.53 16.85
C TRP A 59 -4.44 13.70 17.75
N THR A 60 -3.23 14.19 17.51
CA THR A 60 -2.74 15.43 18.13
C THR A 60 -2.79 16.54 17.10
N VAL A 61 -3.52 17.61 17.40
CA VAL A 61 -3.66 18.78 16.53
C VAL A 61 -2.77 19.91 17.03
N LEU A 62 -1.92 20.46 16.16
CA LEU A 62 -0.97 21.54 16.52
C LEU A 62 -0.93 22.60 15.43
N ASN A 63 -1.21 23.85 15.80
CA ASN A 63 -1.07 24.99 14.89
C ASN A 63 0.26 25.71 15.14
N ARG A 64 1.18 25.65 14.17
CA ARG A 64 2.45 26.38 14.17
C ARG A 64 2.46 27.51 13.15
N SER A 65 1.31 27.87 12.59
CA SER A 65 1.18 28.95 11.61
C SER A 65 1.71 30.26 12.17
N SER A 66 2.15 31.15 11.28
CA SER A 66 2.64 32.47 11.66
C SER A 66 2.13 33.52 10.69
N PRO A 67 1.33 34.49 11.16
CA PRO A 67 0.66 34.52 12.47
C PRO A 67 -0.28 33.33 12.67
N VAL A 68 -0.55 32.96 13.92
CA VAL A 68 -1.52 31.89 14.23
C VAL A 68 -2.92 32.38 13.86
N GLY A 69 -3.67 31.57 13.11
CA GLY A 69 -5.04 31.85 12.71
C GLY A 69 -6.10 31.35 13.69
N THR A 70 -7.34 31.23 13.21
CA THR A 70 -8.52 30.95 14.03
C THR A 70 -8.98 29.49 13.96
N THR A 71 -8.51 28.71 12.99
CA THR A 71 -8.95 27.32 12.79
C THR A 71 -7.80 26.33 12.88
N THR A 72 -8.18 25.09 13.19
CA THR A 72 -7.30 23.92 13.14
C THR A 72 -7.98 22.79 12.41
N TRP A 73 -7.25 21.69 12.19
CA TRP A 73 -7.86 20.44 11.73
C TRP A 73 -9.11 20.13 12.56
N GLN A 74 -10.22 19.84 11.89
CA GLN A 74 -11.51 19.55 12.52
C GLN A 74 -12.39 18.64 11.65
N GLN A 75 -13.48 18.13 12.23
CA GLN A 75 -14.45 17.33 11.50
C GLN A 75 -15.27 18.16 10.53
N GLY A 76 -15.43 17.67 9.31
CA GLY A 76 -16.32 18.28 8.32
C GLY A 76 -15.82 19.61 7.79
N ALA A 77 -16.60 20.21 6.88
CA ALA A 77 -16.23 21.45 6.22
C ALA A 77 -16.16 22.61 7.21
N ILE A 78 -15.21 23.52 6.97
CA ILE A 78 -15.08 24.77 7.72
C ILE A 78 -15.99 25.81 7.08
N ASN A 79 -15.76 26.09 5.80
CA ASN A 79 -16.40 27.15 5.01
C ASN A 79 -16.69 26.73 3.55
N SER A 80 -16.17 25.58 3.09
CA SER A 80 -16.09 25.23 1.67
C SER A 80 -17.27 24.46 1.06
N GLY A 81 -18.17 23.92 1.88
CA GLY A 81 -19.23 23.01 1.43
C GLY A 81 -18.73 21.63 0.97
N LEU A 82 -17.47 21.28 1.21
CA LEU A 82 -16.92 19.93 0.98
C LEU A 82 -17.73 18.87 1.73
N THR A 83 -17.76 17.65 1.17
CA THR A 83 -18.46 16.49 1.76
C THR A 83 -17.57 15.25 1.76
N ALA A 84 -17.74 14.39 2.77
CA ALA A 84 -17.08 13.10 2.84
C ALA A 84 -17.36 12.24 1.59
N MET A 85 -16.52 11.25 1.29
CA MET A 85 -16.80 10.30 0.21
C MET A 85 -18.11 9.51 0.43
N GLY A 86 -18.42 9.19 1.68
CA GLY A 86 -19.69 8.56 2.08
C GLY A 86 -20.87 9.54 2.23
N GLY A 87 -20.65 10.84 1.98
CA GLY A 87 -21.59 11.91 2.29
C GLY A 87 -21.53 12.35 3.77
N GLY A 88 -22.02 13.57 4.04
CA GLY A 88 -21.99 14.17 5.37
C GLY A 88 -20.61 14.73 5.75
N SER A 89 -20.30 14.71 7.05
CA SER A 89 -19.15 15.40 7.65
C SER A 89 -18.02 14.49 8.11
N ALA A 90 -18.04 13.19 7.76
CA ALA A 90 -17.01 12.23 8.16
C ALA A 90 -15.72 12.41 7.33
N PHE A 91 -14.98 13.49 7.61
CA PHE A 91 -13.66 13.79 7.05
C PHE A 91 -12.95 14.80 7.96
N ALA A 92 -11.63 14.88 7.88
CA ALA A 92 -10.86 15.92 8.56
C ALA A 92 -10.54 17.06 7.58
N ALA A 93 -10.85 18.30 7.95
CA ALA A 93 -10.65 19.48 7.12
C ALA A 93 -9.75 20.52 7.79
N VAL A 94 -9.08 21.32 6.96
CA VAL A 94 -8.25 22.45 7.37
C VAL A 94 -8.16 23.46 6.22
N GLY A 95 -8.01 24.74 6.53
CA GLY A 95 -7.98 25.80 5.52
C GLY A 95 -7.04 26.94 5.83
N TYR A 96 -7.08 27.95 4.95
CA TYR A 96 -6.25 29.15 5.00
C TYR A 96 -6.37 29.91 6.33
N GLU A 97 -7.50 29.79 7.04
CA GLU A 97 -7.72 30.36 8.38
C GLU A 97 -6.86 29.70 9.46
N SER A 98 -6.05 28.70 9.10
CA SER A 98 -4.92 28.23 9.91
C SER A 98 -3.94 29.35 10.26
N ALA A 99 -3.77 30.33 9.35
CA ALA A 99 -2.91 31.49 9.53
C ALA A 99 -3.72 32.79 9.69
N GLY A 100 -3.18 33.72 10.48
CA GLY A 100 -3.78 35.05 10.67
C GLY A 100 -3.44 36.02 9.54
N ALA A 101 -3.98 37.24 9.63
CA ALA A 101 -3.73 38.34 8.69
C ALA A 101 -2.25 38.75 8.63
N GLY A 102 -1.80 39.20 7.45
CA GLY A 102 -0.42 39.61 7.18
C GLY A 102 0.08 39.09 5.83
N GLY A 103 0.60 39.99 4.97
CA GLY A 103 0.95 39.71 3.56
C GLY A 103 2.06 38.69 3.28
N ASN A 104 2.49 37.93 4.29
CA ASN A 104 3.45 36.83 4.17
C ASN A 104 3.12 35.68 5.15
N ALA A 105 1.86 35.57 5.59
CA ALA A 105 1.48 34.55 6.56
C ALA A 105 1.73 33.15 6.01
N THR A 106 2.17 32.24 6.87
CA THR A 106 2.45 30.85 6.53
C THR A 106 1.59 29.95 7.41
N ALA A 107 0.70 29.18 6.80
CA ALA A 107 -0.02 28.12 7.48
C ALA A 107 0.93 26.95 7.74
N SER A 108 0.85 26.39 8.94
CA SER A 108 1.54 25.17 9.35
C SER A 108 0.69 24.45 10.39
N ASN A 109 -0.39 23.82 9.92
CA ASN A 109 -1.35 23.12 10.78
C ASN A 109 -1.15 21.61 10.69
N TRP A 110 -0.93 20.97 11.83
CA TRP A 110 -0.53 19.58 11.93
C TRP A 110 -1.64 18.71 12.50
N LEU A 111 -1.87 17.57 11.86
CA LEU A 111 -2.69 16.47 12.35
C LEU A 111 -1.77 15.25 12.51
N VAL A 112 -1.38 14.98 13.74
CA VAL A 112 -0.36 13.98 14.10
C VAL A 112 -1.01 12.69 14.57
N SER A 113 -0.63 11.57 13.96
CA SER A 113 -1.19 10.25 14.25
C SER A 113 -0.93 9.82 15.70
N PRO A 114 -1.60 8.77 16.19
CA PRO A 114 -1.20 8.06 17.39
C PRO A 114 0.20 7.45 17.22
N ALA A 115 0.87 7.09 18.31
CA ALA A 115 2.12 6.34 18.23
C ALA A 115 1.83 4.91 17.80
N MET A 116 2.59 4.40 16.83
CA MET A 116 2.46 3.05 16.29
C MET A 116 3.81 2.49 15.85
N THR A 117 3.89 1.19 15.67
CA THR A 117 5.10 0.54 15.18
C THR A 117 5.15 0.68 13.67
N LEU A 118 6.12 1.45 13.19
CA LEU A 118 6.40 1.64 11.77
C LEU A 118 7.44 0.62 11.31
N GLU A 119 7.14 -0.08 10.22
CA GLU A 119 7.98 -1.14 9.67
C GLU A 119 8.07 -1.02 8.15
N ASN A 120 9.20 -1.47 7.59
CA ASN A 120 9.35 -1.54 6.14
C ASN A 120 8.29 -2.47 5.55
N GLY A 121 7.71 -2.07 4.41
CA GLY A 121 6.67 -2.83 3.73
C GLY A 121 5.25 -2.45 4.15
N GLN A 122 5.04 -1.66 5.21
CA GLN A 122 3.73 -1.08 5.50
C GLN A 122 3.32 -0.04 4.44
N SER A 123 2.02 0.19 4.29
CA SER A 123 1.48 1.21 3.38
C SER A 123 0.56 2.16 4.13
N LEU A 124 0.90 3.46 4.11
CA LEU A 124 0.03 4.55 4.57
C LEU A 124 -0.83 5.00 3.38
N THR A 125 -2.15 4.84 3.49
CA THR A 125 -3.10 5.29 2.48
C THR A 125 -4.04 6.34 3.04
N PHE A 126 -4.52 7.24 2.19
CA PHE A 126 -5.54 8.23 2.51
C PHE A 126 -6.10 8.81 1.21
N ASP A 127 -7.23 9.49 1.33
CA ASP A 127 -7.83 10.25 0.24
C ASP A 127 -7.75 11.74 0.57
N ALA A 128 -7.55 12.59 -0.43
CA ALA A 128 -7.54 14.04 -0.26
C ALA A 128 -8.32 14.76 -1.36
N ILE A 129 -8.89 15.89 -0.98
CA ILE A 129 -9.59 16.83 -1.87
C ILE A 129 -9.34 18.26 -1.38
N GLY A 130 -9.22 19.20 -2.31
CA GLY A 130 -9.27 20.63 -2.06
C GLY A 130 -10.57 21.19 -2.58
N GLN A 131 -11.05 22.27 -1.95
CA GLN A 131 -12.06 23.11 -2.57
C GLN A 131 -11.54 23.58 -3.93
N ASP A 132 -12.41 23.67 -4.93
CA ASP A 132 -12.05 24.23 -6.24
C ASP A 132 -11.74 25.72 -6.10
N GLY A 133 -10.50 25.98 -5.71
CA GLY A 133 -9.99 27.28 -5.31
C GLY A 133 -9.66 28.09 -6.55
N GLN A 134 -10.52 29.08 -6.80
CA GLN A 134 -10.51 30.12 -7.84
C GLN A 134 -9.16 30.85 -8.04
N GLY A 135 -8.06 30.12 -8.27
CA GLY A 135 -6.69 30.65 -8.30
C GLY A 135 -5.93 30.59 -6.96
N PHE A 136 -6.46 29.95 -5.92
CA PHE A 136 -5.84 29.87 -4.58
C PHE A 136 -5.34 28.45 -4.29
N PRO A 137 -4.10 28.10 -4.67
CA PRO A 137 -3.61 26.74 -4.57
C PRO A 137 -3.28 26.33 -3.13
N ASP A 138 -3.74 25.15 -2.73
CA ASP A 138 -3.41 24.49 -1.47
C ASP A 138 -2.17 23.58 -1.57
N ARG A 139 -1.57 23.25 -0.43
CA ARG A 139 -0.42 22.32 -0.32
C ARG A 139 -0.52 21.50 0.96
N LEU A 140 -0.24 20.20 0.85
CA LEU A 140 -0.24 19.25 1.97
C LEU A 140 1.04 18.42 1.97
N GLN A 141 1.68 18.33 3.14
CA GLN A 141 2.81 17.43 3.36
C GLN A 141 2.40 16.24 4.21
N VAL A 142 2.93 15.06 3.89
CA VAL A 142 2.87 13.87 4.74
C VAL A 142 4.28 13.58 5.25
N ARG A 143 4.45 13.55 6.57
CA ARG A 143 5.76 13.43 7.23
C ARG A 143 5.77 12.32 8.26
N LEU A 144 6.94 11.74 8.51
CA LEU A 144 7.17 10.72 9.53
C LEU A 144 8.12 11.22 10.63
N ASN A 145 7.74 10.90 11.86
CA ASN A 145 8.64 10.79 13.00
C ASN A 145 9.06 9.31 13.14
N ILE A 146 10.35 9.05 12.95
CA ILE A 146 10.97 7.72 13.11
C ILE A 146 12.00 7.70 14.23
N THR A 147 12.15 8.80 14.97
CA THR A 147 13.16 8.96 16.02
C THR A 147 12.59 8.63 17.40
N ASN A 148 11.30 8.89 17.62
CA ASN A 148 10.63 8.63 18.89
C ASN A 148 9.10 8.56 18.72
N ALA A 149 8.39 8.32 19.83
CA ALA A 149 6.92 8.25 19.89
C ALA A 149 6.25 9.60 20.21
N GLY A 150 6.99 10.71 20.22
CA GLY A 150 6.54 12.06 20.54
C GLY A 150 5.86 12.76 19.36
N SER A 151 5.26 13.92 19.66
CA SER A 151 4.51 14.76 18.72
C SER A 151 5.14 16.14 18.52
N ASP A 152 6.45 16.29 18.77
CA ASP A 152 7.14 17.56 18.57
C ASP A 152 7.29 17.88 17.08
N VAL A 153 6.58 18.92 16.63
CA VAL A 153 6.61 19.45 15.26
C VAL A 153 7.45 20.73 15.16
N GLY A 154 8.19 21.08 16.21
CA GLY A 154 8.92 22.32 16.35
C GLY A 154 8.05 23.50 16.80
N THR A 155 8.62 24.71 16.76
CA THR A 155 8.03 25.91 17.36
C THR A 155 7.72 27.04 16.37
N THR A 156 8.14 26.90 15.11
CA THR A 156 7.93 27.91 14.05
C THR A 156 7.10 27.35 12.89
N ALA A 157 6.58 28.24 12.05
CA ALA A 157 5.80 27.85 10.87
C ALA A 157 6.58 27.01 9.86
N VAL A 158 7.92 27.03 9.87
CA VAL A 158 8.75 26.26 8.95
C VAL A 158 9.45 25.07 9.60
N SER A 159 9.58 25.05 10.94
CA SER A 159 10.16 23.91 11.65
C SER A 159 9.31 22.65 11.51
N VAL A 160 9.94 21.48 11.64
CA VAL A 160 9.28 20.16 11.54
C VAL A 160 9.47 19.28 12.76
N GLY A 161 10.26 19.72 13.75
CA GLY A 161 10.60 18.94 14.94
C GLY A 161 11.13 17.55 14.56
N ASP A 162 10.54 16.52 15.15
CA ASP A 162 10.90 15.11 14.93
C ASP A 162 10.36 14.54 13.60
N PHE A 163 9.47 15.26 12.90
CA PHE A 163 8.87 14.85 11.63
C PHE A 163 9.76 15.17 10.42
N GLY A 164 11.05 14.85 10.55
CA GLY A 164 12.10 15.20 9.60
C GLY A 164 11.99 14.46 8.25
N ARG A 165 11.34 13.29 8.20
CA ARG A 165 11.22 12.51 6.98
C ARG A 165 9.95 12.88 6.21
N LEU A 166 10.12 13.39 4.98
CA LEU A 166 9.02 13.71 4.06
C LEU A 166 8.67 12.46 3.23
N LEU A 167 7.39 12.07 3.21
CA LEU A 167 6.88 11.00 2.35
C LEU A 167 6.21 11.54 1.09
N LEU A 168 5.47 12.64 1.23
CA LEU A 168 4.72 13.25 0.15
C LEU A 168 4.62 14.76 0.35
N ASP A 169 4.65 15.50 -0.74
CA ASP A 169 4.36 16.93 -0.79
C ASP A 169 3.43 17.17 -1.99
N ILE A 170 2.14 17.36 -1.72
CA ILE A 170 1.11 17.58 -2.73
C ILE A 170 1.14 19.07 -3.10
N ASN A 171 1.24 19.35 -4.40
CA ASN A 171 1.29 20.70 -4.96
C ASN A 171 2.43 21.59 -4.39
N PRO A 172 3.69 21.14 -4.36
CA PRO A 172 4.80 21.86 -3.74
C PRO A 172 5.18 23.16 -4.45
N THR A 173 4.65 23.38 -5.67
CA THR A 173 4.93 24.56 -6.51
C THR A 173 3.69 25.41 -6.77
N TYR A 174 2.61 25.20 -6.01
CA TYR A 174 1.40 26.04 -6.06
C TYR A 174 0.77 26.15 -7.45
N GLN A 175 0.67 25.03 -8.16
CA GLN A 175 -0.09 24.94 -9.40
C GLN A 175 -1.59 25.07 -9.10
N SER A 176 -2.31 25.76 -9.99
CA SER A 176 -3.77 25.84 -9.97
C SER A 176 -4.39 24.81 -10.91
N ALA A 177 -5.61 24.36 -10.59
CA ALA A 177 -6.38 23.52 -11.51
C ALA A 177 -6.57 24.22 -12.87
N PRO A 178 -6.64 23.46 -13.99
CA PRO A 178 -6.66 22.00 -14.09
C PRO A 178 -5.27 21.35 -14.22
N ASN A 179 -4.18 22.00 -13.78
CA ASN A 179 -2.86 21.40 -13.85
C ASN A 179 -2.84 20.06 -13.06
N PRO A 180 -2.36 18.94 -13.63
CA PRO A 180 -2.32 17.65 -12.94
C PRO A 180 -1.40 17.62 -11.71
N LEU A 181 -0.54 18.62 -11.54
CA LEU A 181 0.30 18.80 -10.35
C LEU A 181 -0.33 19.73 -9.31
N ALA A 182 -1.51 20.31 -9.59
CA ALA A 182 -2.28 21.09 -8.62
C ALA A 182 -2.87 20.20 -7.53
N PHE A 183 -3.32 20.82 -6.45
CA PHE A 183 -4.07 20.10 -5.42
C PHE A 183 -5.36 19.51 -6.03
N PRO A 184 -5.72 18.25 -5.72
CA PRO A 184 -6.87 17.60 -6.34
C PRO A 184 -8.20 18.30 -6.01
N THR A 185 -9.07 18.50 -7.00
CA THR A 185 -10.43 19.06 -6.81
C THR A 185 -11.53 17.98 -6.80
N SER A 186 -11.12 16.72 -6.85
CA SER A 186 -11.95 15.54 -6.61
C SER A 186 -11.20 14.60 -5.68
N TRP A 187 -11.93 13.83 -4.86
CA TRP A 187 -11.32 12.83 -3.96
C TRP A 187 -10.31 11.97 -4.71
N THR A 188 -9.05 12.07 -4.28
CA THR A 188 -7.91 11.41 -4.93
C THR A 188 -7.18 10.57 -3.90
N HIS A 189 -6.97 9.30 -4.25
CA HIS A 189 -6.33 8.32 -3.40
C HIS A 189 -4.80 8.40 -3.46
N TYR A 190 -4.16 8.30 -2.30
CA TYR A 190 -2.71 8.26 -2.15
C TYR A 190 -2.31 7.00 -1.38
N ALA A 191 -1.22 6.36 -1.83
CA ALA A 191 -0.61 5.21 -1.17
C ALA A 191 0.90 5.43 -1.04
N LEU A 192 1.39 5.49 0.19
CA LEU A 192 2.75 5.86 0.56
C LEU A 192 3.44 4.68 1.26
N PRO A 193 4.47 4.06 0.64
CA PRO A 193 5.17 2.95 1.26
C PRO A 193 6.07 3.42 2.41
N ILE A 194 6.00 2.74 3.54
CA ILE A 194 6.99 2.85 4.61
C ILE A 194 8.18 1.96 4.23
N SER A 195 9.36 2.57 4.13
CA SER A 195 10.58 1.91 3.63
C SER A 195 11.82 2.53 4.26
N GLY A 196 13.02 1.99 4.01
CA GLY A 196 14.29 2.62 4.43
C GLY A 196 14.51 2.75 5.94
N LEU A 197 13.76 2.03 6.78
CA LEU A 197 14.01 1.90 8.21
C LEU A 197 15.09 0.84 8.45
N SER A 198 15.92 1.01 9.48
CA SER A 198 16.92 0.00 9.90
C SER A 198 16.30 -1.18 10.66
N GLY A 199 15.03 -1.08 11.03
CA GLY A 199 14.22 -2.05 11.76
C GLY A 199 12.89 -1.42 12.17
N PRO A 200 12.01 -2.17 12.87
CA PRO A 200 10.80 -1.60 13.45
C PRO A 200 11.10 -0.43 14.38
N VAL A 201 10.36 0.68 14.24
CA VAL A 201 10.49 1.87 15.10
C VAL A 201 9.15 2.26 15.68
N GLN A 202 9.13 2.68 16.95
CA GLN A 202 7.97 3.33 17.52
C GLN A 202 7.96 4.79 17.04
N GLY A 203 7.00 5.13 16.17
CA GLY A 203 6.96 6.42 15.49
C GLY A 203 5.55 6.95 15.27
N ARG A 204 5.45 7.99 14.45
CA ARG A 204 4.20 8.64 14.04
C ARG A 204 4.27 9.08 12.59
N PHE A 205 3.12 9.21 11.96
CA PHE A 205 2.97 9.99 10.74
C PHE A 205 2.15 11.25 11.02
N ALA A 206 2.25 12.24 10.15
CA ALA A 206 1.50 13.48 10.29
C ALA A 206 1.14 14.07 8.93
N PHE A 207 -0.05 14.66 8.88
CA PHE A 207 -0.48 15.55 7.81
C PHE A 207 -0.18 16.99 8.24
N ARG A 208 0.51 17.74 7.38
CA ARG A 208 0.81 19.15 7.60
C ARG A 208 0.25 19.96 6.45
N TYR A 209 -0.78 20.75 6.74
CA TYR A 209 -1.21 21.82 5.85
C TYR A 209 -0.18 22.95 5.93
N PHE A 210 0.62 23.08 4.87
CA PHE A 210 1.76 23.99 4.81
C PHE A 210 1.64 24.89 3.59
N VAL A 211 1.16 26.11 3.80
CA VAL A 211 0.87 27.06 2.72
C VAL A 211 1.51 28.39 3.06
N GLU A 212 2.59 28.73 2.36
CA GLU A 212 3.14 30.08 2.36
C GLU A 212 2.22 31.05 1.61
N ASP A 213 2.21 32.33 2.00
CA ASP A 213 1.38 33.40 1.41
C ASP A 213 -0.13 33.08 1.47
N THR A 214 -0.58 32.71 2.66
CA THR A 214 -1.98 32.33 2.96
C THR A 214 -2.60 33.27 4.01
N GLY A 215 -3.71 32.86 4.62
CA GLY A 215 -4.47 33.69 5.55
C GLY A 215 -5.35 34.70 4.81
N PRO A 216 -6.07 35.57 5.55
CA PRO A 216 -7.08 36.48 4.98
C PRO A 216 -6.57 37.43 3.88
N ASP A 217 -5.26 37.73 3.88
CA ASP A 217 -4.63 38.65 2.92
C ASP A 217 -3.75 37.93 1.89
N GLY A 218 -3.65 36.59 1.98
CA GLY A 218 -2.74 35.78 1.16
C GLY A 218 -3.29 35.45 -0.22
N SER A 219 -2.40 35.10 -1.14
CA SER A 219 -2.78 34.66 -2.49
C SER A 219 -3.00 33.15 -2.63
N ARG A 220 -2.87 32.38 -1.53
CA ARG A 220 -2.92 30.92 -1.54
C ARG A 220 -3.75 30.34 -0.41
N GLY A 221 -4.19 29.11 -0.64
CA GLY A 221 -4.97 28.33 0.29
C GLY A 221 -6.47 28.58 0.17
N THR A 222 -7.23 27.49 0.24
CA THR A 222 -8.67 27.51 0.44
C THR A 222 -9.01 26.64 1.65
N GLU A 223 -9.67 25.52 1.42
CA GLU A 223 -9.90 24.47 2.38
C GLU A 223 -9.58 23.14 1.71
N ILE A 224 -8.90 22.26 2.44
CA ILE A 224 -8.67 20.88 2.04
C ILE A 224 -9.30 19.93 3.04
N ALA A 225 -9.57 18.73 2.57
CA ALA A 225 -10.03 17.62 3.38
C ALA A 225 -9.21 16.36 3.10
N ILE A 226 -9.08 15.54 4.14
CA ILE A 226 -8.59 14.17 4.05
C ILE A 226 -9.61 13.20 4.64
N ASP A 227 -9.61 11.98 4.12
CA ASP A 227 -10.53 10.91 4.53
C ASP A 227 -9.84 9.53 4.38
N ASN A 228 -10.44 8.48 4.97
CA ASN A 228 -10.02 7.08 4.85
C ASN A 228 -8.53 6.82 5.11
N VAL A 229 -8.00 7.41 6.18
CA VAL A 229 -6.60 7.22 6.56
C VAL A 229 -6.40 5.80 7.08
N ARG A 230 -5.47 5.05 6.48
CA ARG A 230 -5.14 3.69 6.91
C ARG A 230 -3.64 3.47 6.91
N LEU A 231 -3.15 2.73 7.90
CA LEU A 231 -1.83 2.10 7.84
C LEU A 231 -2.07 0.59 7.80
N THR A 232 -1.57 -0.07 6.76
CA THR A 232 -1.73 -1.51 6.57
C THR A 232 -0.38 -2.21 6.58
N ALA A 233 -0.34 -3.42 7.13
CA ALA A 233 0.77 -4.34 6.88
C ALA A 233 0.58 -4.94 5.49
N VAL A 234 1.50 -4.71 4.56
CA VAL A 234 1.47 -5.46 3.30
C VAL A 234 2.03 -6.86 3.59
N PRO A 235 1.26 -7.95 3.38
CA PRO A 235 1.82 -9.29 3.52
C PRO A 235 2.93 -9.42 2.49
N GLU A 236 4.14 -9.76 2.93
CA GLU A 236 5.18 -10.15 1.98
C GLU A 236 4.58 -11.24 1.08
N PRO A 237 4.74 -11.16 -0.26
CA PRO A 237 4.32 -12.24 -1.13
C PRO A 237 5.02 -13.49 -0.62
N GLY A 238 4.23 -14.40 -0.02
CA GLY A 238 4.78 -15.54 0.70
C GLY A 238 5.76 -16.25 -0.20
N MET A 239 7.04 -16.19 0.15
CA MET A 239 8.07 -16.97 -0.51
C MET A 239 7.62 -18.42 -0.45
N VAL A 240 7.19 -18.96 -1.59
CA VAL A 240 6.91 -20.39 -1.73
C VAL A 240 8.24 -21.07 -1.48
N ALA A 241 8.40 -21.66 -0.30
CA ALA A 241 9.50 -22.56 -0.03
C ALA A 241 9.35 -23.75 -0.98
N VAL A 242 10.06 -23.73 -2.11
CA VAL A 242 10.23 -24.91 -2.95
C VAL A 242 11.08 -25.88 -2.14
N ILE A 243 10.43 -26.70 -1.31
CA ILE A 243 11.08 -27.84 -0.68
C ILE A 243 11.31 -28.84 -1.81
N ILE A 244 12.50 -28.82 -2.41
CA ILE A 244 12.95 -29.85 -3.33
C ILE A 244 13.25 -31.09 -2.46
N PRO A 245 12.49 -32.20 -2.53
CA PRO A 245 12.93 -33.43 -1.89
C PRO A 245 14.18 -33.91 -2.62
N SER A 246 15.31 -33.93 -1.92
CA SER A 246 16.56 -34.51 -2.39
C SER A 246 16.38 -36.01 -2.53
N ILE A 247 16.23 -36.53 -3.76
CA ILE A 247 16.21 -37.98 -3.98
C ILE A 247 17.66 -38.47 -4.01
N LEU A 248 17.99 -39.15 -2.91
CA LEU A 248 19.16 -39.98 -2.67
C LEU A 248 19.25 -41.09 -3.74
N GLY A 249 20.21 -40.95 -4.67
CA GLY A 249 20.54 -41.95 -5.69
C GLY A 249 21.88 -42.61 -5.42
N LEU A 250 22.06 -43.25 -4.26
CA LEU A 250 23.14 -44.22 -4.06
C LEU A 250 22.59 -45.60 -4.41
N LEU A 251 22.89 -46.14 -5.60
CA LEU A 251 22.78 -47.57 -5.86
C LEU A 251 23.79 -48.02 -6.93
N GLY A 252 24.55 -49.04 -6.51
CA GLY A 252 25.80 -49.52 -7.10
C GLY A 252 25.73 -50.01 -8.53
N ARG A 253 26.88 -49.93 -9.21
CA ARG A 253 27.10 -50.53 -10.51
C ARG A 253 28.12 -51.68 -10.44
N PHE A 254 27.63 -52.85 -10.86
CA PHE A 254 28.28 -53.99 -11.50
C PHE A 254 29.14 -54.98 -10.68
N ARG A 255 28.53 -56.15 -10.48
CA ARG A 255 29.18 -57.47 -10.36
C ARG A 255 29.48 -58.01 -11.77
N SER A 256 30.70 -58.48 -12.02
CA SER A 256 31.03 -59.51 -13.02
C SER A 256 31.89 -60.57 -12.30
N SER A 257 31.40 -61.82 -12.15
CA SER A 257 31.70 -63.02 -12.98
C SER A 257 33.22 -63.26 -13.10
N THR A 258 33.89 -64.32 -12.63
CA THR A 258 33.61 -65.75 -12.44
C THR A 258 34.64 -66.32 -11.42
N ARG A 259 34.31 -67.36 -10.64
CA ARG A 259 35.30 -68.15 -9.87
C ARG A 259 35.22 -69.63 -10.28
N PRO A 260 36.32 -70.30 -10.67
CA PRO A 260 36.30 -71.73 -10.93
C PRO A 260 36.34 -72.50 -9.61
N GLY A 261 35.65 -73.63 -9.60
CA GLY A 261 35.50 -74.49 -8.43
C GLY A 261 36.71 -75.38 -8.14
N GLY A 262 36.64 -76.00 -6.96
CA GLY A 262 37.05 -77.39 -6.76
C GLY A 262 38.54 -77.67 -6.59
N SER A 263 38.92 -78.00 -5.36
CA SER A 263 40.17 -78.66 -4.97
C SER A 263 40.34 -80.04 -5.62
N LYS A 264 41.49 -80.31 -6.23
CA LYS A 264 42.49 -81.33 -5.84
C LYS A 264 43.73 -81.20 -6.69
#